data_AF-A0A7Y5PJK4-F1
#
_entry.id   AF-A0A7Y5PJK4-F1
#
_cell.length_a   1.000
_cell.length_b   1.000
_cell.length_c   1.000
_cell.angle_alpha   90.00
_cell.angle_beta   90.00
_cell.angle_gamma   90.00
#
_symmetry.space_group_name_H-M   'P 1'
#
loop_
_entity.id
_entity.type
_entity.pdbx_description
1 polymer ?
#
loop_
_entity_poly.entity_id
_entity_poly.type
_entity_poly.pdbx_seq_one_letter_code
_entity_poly.pdbx_strand_id
1 'polypeptide(L)'
;MDTPDLTRQPDTTLSDHWADALGTQALAVPFVATVVTVLGDECTVRSGTRMSGARRALGCLVLPEPGDEVACWRVARQGGNDAVYILGVLARPSPAPGAATAGTSSVRLQLGPDATLGVHDGQLAIEAAQGVRINAAQCALDCERLEVRAGQVSVVYRALQSVGELCQATLGQLRLVGQALTTVFDHQSHHAQQYRRSVEGVDVLDAEVVDHRARELMRLQGRNLLSEGDRLVKVRGTQIHLG
;
A
#
# COMPACT_ATOMS: atom_id res chain seq x y z
N MET A 1 -6.29 -51.33 -75.98
CA MET A 1 -4.97 -50.82 -76.38
C MET A 1 -4.97 -49.37 -76.00
N ASP A 2 -4.37 -49.06 -74.84
CA ASP A 2 -3.77 -47.77 -74.47
C ASP A 2 -3.37 -47.85 -73.00
N THR A 3 -2.08 -48.04 -72.81
CA THR A 3 -1.36 -48.10 -71.53
C THR A 3 -1.08 -46.67 -71.07
N PRO A 4 -1.45 -46.26 -69.85
CA PRO A 4 -0.93 -45.02 -69.28
C PRO A 4 0.45 -45.24 -68.65
N ASP A 5 1.34 -44.32 -68.99
CA ASP A 5 2.75 -44.24 -68.68
C ASP A 5 3.03 -44.05 -67.16
N LEU A 6 4.00 -44.81 -66.66
CA LEU A 6 4.40 -44.95 -65.26
C LEU A 6 5.77 -44.29 -65.06
N THR A 7 5.83 -42.96 -65.18
CA THR A 7 6.98 -42.19 -64.69
C THR A 7 6.53 -40.86 -64.09
N ARG A 8 6.19 -40.88 -62.79
CA ARG A 8 6.11 -39.67 -61.97
C ARG A 8 7.03 -39.85 -60.77
N GLN A 9 8.23 -39.32 -60.90
CA GLN A 9 9.23 -39.25 -59.83
C GLN A 9 8.78 -38.15 -58.84
N PRO A 10 8.85 -38.36 -57.52
CA PRO A 10 8.49 -37.33 -56.54
C PRO A 10 9.57 -36.25 -56.51
N ASP A 11 9.16 -35.00 -56.74
CA ASP A 11 10.02 -33.84 -56.68
C ASP A 11 10.36 -33.53 -55.22
N THR A 12 11.54 -33.98 -54.80
CA THR A 12 12.13 -33.68 -53.49
C THR A 12 12.85 -32.34 -53.55
N THR A 13 12.10 -31.23 -53.54
CA THR A 13 12.63 -29.88 -53.26
C THR A 13 11.56 -28.98 -52.63
N LEU A 14 11.06 -29.37 -51.44
CA LEU A 14 10.40 -28.42 -50.53
C LEU A 14 11.47 -27.82 -49.61
N SER A 15 12.41 -27.11 -50.23
CA SER A 15 13.41 -26.28 -49.58
C SER A 15 12.82 -24.91 -49.29
N ASP A 16 12.79 -24.57 -48.00
CA ASP A 16 12.90 -23.24 -47.39
C ASP A 16 13.03 -22.05 -48.37
N HIS A 17 11.91 -21.59 -48.91
CA HIS A 17 11.82 -20.30 -49.59
C HIS A 17 10.70 -19.48 -48.95
N TRP A 18 11.03 -18.83 -47.83
CA TRP A 18 10.33 -17.62 -47.40
C TRP A 18 10.67 -16.54 -48.43
N ALA A 19 9.87 -16.47 -49.49
CA ALA A 19 10.10 -15.58 -50.62
C ALA A 19 10.05 -14.09 -50.20
N ASP A 20 11.13 -13.40 -50.55
CA ASP A 20 11.40 -11.97 -50.46
C ASP A 20 10.34 -11.11 -51.18
N ALA A 21 9.18 -10.90 -50.58
CA ALA A 21 8.12 -10.09 -51.19
C ALA A 21 7.48 -9.06 -50.25
N LEU A 22 8.22 -8.47 -49.31
CA LEU A 22 7.71 -7.37 -48.48
C LEU A 22 8.82 -6.34 -48.21
N GLY A 23 8.84 -5.26 -48.99
CA GLY A 23 9.73 -4.12 -48.78
C GLY A 23 9.63 -3.59 -47.35
N THR A 24 10.76 -3.57 -46.64
CA THR A 24 10.95 -2.91 -45.33
C THR A 24 9.80 -3.11 -44.33
N GLN A 25 9.18 -4.30 -44.29
CA GLN A 25 8.15 -4.58 -43.31
C GLN A 25 8.81 -5.04 -42.01
N ALA A 26 8.58 -4.28 -40.93
CA ALA A 26 9.00 -4.66 -39.59
C ALA A 26 8.33 -5.97 -39.19
N LEU A 27 9.01 -7.09 -39.41
CA LEU A 27 8.56 -8.41 -38.99
C LEU A 27 8.74 -8.54 -37.48
N ALA A 28 7.62 -8.70 -36.78
CA ALA A 28 7.60 -9.12 -35.38
C ALA A 28 7.25 -10.62 -35.34
N VAL A 29 8.17 -11.45 -34.83
CA VAL A 29 7.98 -12.90 -34.72
C VAL A 29 7.73 -13.27 -33.25
N PRO A 30 6.55 -13.79 -32.89
CA PRO A 30 6.28 -14.28 -31.55
C PRO A 30 6.95 -15.64 -31.31
N PHE A 31 7.49 -15.85 -30.12
CA PHE A 31 8.01 -17.14 -29.69
C PHE A 31 8.01 -17.25 -28.16
N VAL A 32 8.09 -18.49 -27.66
CA VAL A 32 8.23 -18.79 -26.23
C VAL A 32 9.69 -19.07 -25.92
N ALA A 33 10.16 -18.63 -24.76
CA ALA A 33 11.51 -18.89 -24.30
C ALA A 33 11.57 -19.08 -22.78
N THR A 34 12.64 -19.70 -22.31
CA THR A 34 12.96 -19.77 -20.88
C THR A 34 13.98 -18.68 -20.54
N VAL A 35 13.74 -17.92 -19.47
CA VAL A 35 14.71 -16.97 -18.94
C VAL A 35 15.89 -17.74 -18.33
N VAL A 36 17.11 -17.41 -18.74
CA VAL A 36 18.33 -18.07 -18.24
C VAL A 36 19.05 -17.19 -17.24
N THR A 37 19.19 -15.90 -17.56
CA THR A 37 19.83 -14.91 -16.69
C THR A 37 19.08 -13.58 -16.76
N VAL A 38 19.13 -12.82 -15.67
CA VAL A 38 18.54 -11.49 -15.55
C VAL A 38 19.59 -10.57 -14.91
N LEU A 39 19.87 -9.44 -15.56
CA LEU A 39 20.81 -8.41 -15.10
C LEU A 39 20.19 -7.03 -15.32
N GLY A 40 19.52 -6.48 -14.30
CA GLY A 40 18.72 -5.26 -14.45
C GLY A 40 17.54 -5.49 -15.41
N ASP A 41 17.42 -4.67 -16.45
CA ASP A 41 16.39 -4.81 -17.50
C ASP A 41 16.82 -5.70 -18.69
N GLU A 42 18.07 -6.18 -18.68
CA GLU A 42 18.58 -7.11 -19.69
C GLU A 42 18.39 -8.55 -19.22
N CYS A 43 17.81 -9.36 -20.09
CA CYS A 43 17.57 -10.78 -19.85
C CYS A 43 18.25 -11.58 -20.95
N THR A 44 18.72 -12.78 -20.64
CA THR A 44 19.05 -13.76 -21.67
C THR A 44 17.98 -14.83 -21.68
N VAL A 45 17.38 -15.07 -22.83
CA VAL A 45 16.32 -16.06 -23.01
C VAL A 45 16.77 -17.17 -23.95
N ARG A 46 16.26 -18.38 -23.72
CA ARG A 46 16.55 -19.57 -24.50
C ARG A 46 15.29 -20.13 -25.14
N SER A 47 15.29 -20.26 -26.46
CA SER A 47 14.25 -20.96 -27.22
C SER A 47 14.88 -22.15 -27.94
N GLY A 48 14.57 -23.37 -27.51
CA GLY A 48 15.27 -24.57 -27.96
C GLY A 48 16.77 -24.51 -27.61
N THR A 49 17.61 -24.53 -28.63
CA THR A 49 19.08 -24.41 -28.53
C THR A 49 19.60 -22.97 -28.69
N ARG A 50 18.74 -22.03 -29.10
CA ARG A 50 19.14 -20.65 -29.39
C ARG A 50 19.05 -19.79 -28.14
N MET A 51 20.15 -19.12 -27.82
CA MET A 51 20.23 -18.05 -26.81
C MET A 51 20.02 -16.69 -27.49
N SER A 52 19.35 -15.76 -26.83
CA SER A 52 19.19 -14.39 -27.33
C SER A 52 19.14 -13.40 -26.17
N GLY A 53 19.79 -12.25 -26.34
CA GLY A 53 19.60 -11.11 -25.45
C GLY A 53 18.20 -10.53 -25.67
N ALA A 54 17.50 -10.27 -24.58
CA ALA A 54 16.13 -9.78 -24.55
C ALA A 54 15.99 -8.65 -23.54
N ARG A 55 15.04 -7.76 -23.78
CA ARG A 55 14.70 -6.66 -22.87
C ARG A 55 13.29 -6.84 -22.36
N ARG A 56 13.04 -6.48 -21.11
CA ARG A 56 11.66 -6.42 -20.60
C ARG A 56 10.88 -5.33 -21.34
N ALA A 57 9.71 -5.67 -21.91
CA ALA A 57 8.82 -4.67 -22.47
C ALA A 57 8.20 -3.84 -21.34
N LEU A 58 7.84 -2.58 -21.63
CA LEU A 58 7.17 -1.71 -20.66
C LEU A 58 5.88 -2.33 -20.10
N GLY A 59 5.12 -3.06 -20.94
CA GLY A 59 3.90 -3.76 -20.55
C GLY A 59 4.11 -5.06 -19.76
N CYS A 60 5.35 -5.56 -19.66
CA CYS A 60 5.66 -6.75 -18.85
C CYS A 60 5.79 -6.34 -17.38
N LEU A 61 4.64 -6.31 -16.69
CA LEU A 61 4.55 -5.91 -15.29
C LEU A 61 5.16 -6.93 -14.33
N VAL A 62 5.04 -8.22 -14.64
CA VAL A 62 5.68 -9.29 -13.85
C VAL A 62 7.18 -9.26 -14.11
N LEU A 63 7.98 -9.22 -13.05
CA LEU A 63 9.43 -9.26 -13.14
C LEU A 63 9.88 -10.69 -13.54
N PRO A 64 10.55 -10.87 -14.70
CA PRO A 64 11.06 -12.17 -15.10
C PRO A 64 12.18 -12.64 -14.17
N GLU A 65 12.18 -13.93 -13.86
CA GLU A 65 13.20 -14.61 -13.05
C GLU A 65 13.83 -15.77 -13.82
N PRO A 66 15.09 -16.14 -13.55
CA PRO A 66 15.69 -17.34 -14.13
C PRO A 66 14.82 -18.58 -13.94
N GLY A 67 14.57 -19.31 -15.02
CA GLY A 67 13.68 -20.46 -15.06
C GLY A 67 12.26 -20.14 -15.54
N ASP A 68 11.84 -18.87 -15.55
CA ASP A 68 10.52 -18.48 -16.05
C ASP A 68 10.35 -18.82 -17.54
N GLU A 69 9.16 -19.28 -17.88
CA GLU A 69 8.70 -19.37 -19.27
C GLU A 69 8.04 -18.04 -19.64
N VAL A 70 8.48 -17.44 -20.74
CA VAL A 70 8.09 -16.09 -21.15
C VAL A 70 7.61 -16.04 -22.60
N ALA A 71 6.65 -15.15 -22.86
CA ALA A 71 6.26 -14.78 -24.22
C ALA A 71 7.18 -13.66 -24.73
N CYS A 72 7.79 -13.88 -25.88
CA CYS A 72 8.74 -12.97 -26.49
C CYS A 72 8.31 -12.55 -27.89
N TRP A 73 8.65 -11.33 -28.29
CA TRP A 73 8.63 -10.88 -29.68
C TRP A 73 10.05 -10.56 -30.15
N ARG A 74 10.43 -11.10 -31.31
CA ARG A 74 11.62 -10.65 -32.04
C ARG A 74 11.21 -9.66 -33.10
N VAL A 75 11.74 -8.45 -33.05
CA VAL A 75 11.41 -7.36 -33.96
C VAL A 75 12.65 -6.98 -34.76
N ALA A 76 12.55 -7.06 -36.08
CA ALA A 76 13.61 -6.60 -36.97
C ALA A 76 13.83 -5.08 -36.79
N ARG A 77 15.08 -4.64 -36.62
CA ARG A 77 15.46 -3.23 -36.58
C ARG A 77 16.29 -2.83 -37.80
N GLN A 78 16.14 -1.58 -38.23
CA GLN A 78 17.04 -0.98 -39.21
C GLN A 78 18.48 -1.02 -38.66
N GLY A 79 19.39 -1.68 -39.37
CA GLY A 79 20.77 -1.92 -38.92
C GLY A 79 21.14 -3.38 -38.64
N GLY A 80 20.22 -4.34 -38.84
CA GLY A 80 20.53 -5.78 -38.88
C GLY A 80 20.63 -6.51 -37.55
N ASN A 81 20.39 -5.82 -36.42
CA ASN A 81 20.32 -6.47 -35.11
C ASN A 81 18.86 -6.53 -34.62
N ASP A 82 18.29 -7.74 -34.64
CA ASP A 82 16.94 -7.98 -34.15
C ASP A 82 16.84 -7.70 -32.65
N ALA A 83 15.80 -6.99 -32.22
CA ALA A 83 15.51 -6.78 -30.81
C ALA A 83 14.52 -7.83 -30.30
N VAL A 84 14.83 -8.46 -29.16
CA VAL A 84 13.90 -9.35 -28.48
C VAL A 84 13.30 -8.63 -27.27
N TYR A 85 11.98 -8.66 -27.17
CA TYR A 85 11.24 -8.14 -26.02
C TYR A 85 10.47 -9.23 -25.32
N ILE A 86 10.56 -9.27 -23.98
CA ILE A 86 9.70 -10.08 -23.13
C ILE A 86 8.40 -9.31 -22.89
N LEU A 87 7.28 -9.89 -23.30
CA LEU A 87 5.94 -9.29 -23.15
C LEU A 87 5.25 -9.68 -21.84
N GLY A 88 5.52 -10.89 -21.35
CA GLY A 88 4.94 -11.41 -20.13
C GLY A 88 5.55 -12.73 -19.70
N VAL A 89 5.48 -13.00 -18.40
CA VAL A 89 5.80 -14.31 -17.82
C VAL A 89 4.56 -15.20 -17.94
N LEU A 90 4.71 -16.32 -18.64
CA LEU A 90 3.64 -17.30 -18.89
C LEU A 90 3.51 -18.28 -17.74
N ALA A 91 4.64 -18.80 -17.27
CA ALA A 91 4.68 -19.75 -16.17
C ALA A 91 5.97 -19.58 -15.39
N ARG A 92 5.87 -19.72 -14.07
CA ARG A 92 7.01 -19.89 -13.18
C ARG A 92 7.03 -21.34 -12.73
N PRO A 93 8.08 -22.12 -13.03
CA PRO A 93 8.18 -23.49 -12.55
C PRO A 93 8.07 -23.49 -11.03
N SER A 94 7.03 -24.15 -10.51
CA SER A 94 6.92 -24.37 -9.08
C SER A 94 7.99 -25.39 -8.67
N PRO A 95 8.69 -25.21 -7.53
CA PRO A 95 9.58 -26.25 -7.04
C PRO A 95 8.79 -27.56 -6.87
N ALA A 96 9.40 -28.68 -7.26
CA ALA A 96 8.76 -29.99 -7.19
C ALA A 96 8.22 -30.28 -5.77
N PRO A 97 7.05 -30.93 -5.65
CA PRO A 97 6.47 -31.28 -4.36
C PRO A 97 7.43 -32.22 -3.60
N GLY A 98 8.12 -31.70 -2.58
CA GLY A 98 9.09 -32.44 -1.78
C GLY A 98 10.37 -31.67 -1.44
N ALA A 99 10.71 -30.60 -2.18
CA ALA A 99 11.73 -29.65 -1.75
C ALA A 99 11.12 -28.68 -0.74
N ALA A 100 11.21 -29.03 0.54
CA ALA A 100 10.75 -28.20 1.65
C ALA A 100 11.61 -26.94 1.81
N THR A 101 11.48 -26.00 0.87
CA THR A 101 11.42 -24.59 1.20
C THR A 101 10.02 -24.16 0.81
N ALA A 102 9.20 -23.81 1.81
CA ALA A 102 7.91 -23.17 1.62
C ALA A 102 8.12 -21.74 1.06
N GLY A 103 8.76 -21.65 -0.10
CA GLY A 103 8.88 -20.45 -0.90
C GLY A 103 7.58 -20.31 -1.66
N THR A 104 6.63 -19.58 -1.08
CA THR A 104 5.52 -18.99 -1.82
C THR A 104 6.10 -18.41 -3.11
N SER A 105 5.68 -18.92 -4.28
CA SER A 105 6.02 -18.29 -5.56
C SER A 105 5.45 -16.88 -5.54
N SER A 106 6.27 -15.92 -5.12
CA SER A 106 5.86 -14.52 -5.02
C SER A 106 5.91 -13.91 -6.41
N VAL A 107 4.76 -13.53 -6.94
CA VAL A 107 4.69 -12.73 -8.16
C VAL A 107 5.00 -11.28 -7.79
N ARG A 108 6.05 -10.71 -8.37
CA ARG A 108 6.40 -9.29 -8.19
C ARG A 108 5.97 -8.51 -9.41
N LEU A 109 5.06 -7.55 -9.20
CA LEU A 109 4.73 -6.53 -10.17
C LEU A 109 5.66 -5.34 -9.99
N GLN A 110 6.31 -4.89 -11.07
CA GLN A 110 7.20 -3.73 -11.04
C GLN A 110 6.81 -2.73 -12.14
N LEU A 111 6.33 -1.58 -11.68
CA LEU A 111 6.02 -0.42 -12.50
C LEU A 111 7.27 0.46 -12.66
N GLY A 112 7.33 1.22 -13.75
CA GLY A 112 8.39 2.20 -13.99
C GLY A 112 8.26 3.46 -13.13
N PRO A 113 9.15 4.45 -13.30
CA PRO A 113 9.01 5.76 -12.64
C PRO A 113 7.69 6.44 -13.02
N ASP A 114 7.15 7.24 -12.11
CA ASP A 114 5.92 8.04 -12.28
C ASP A 114 4.68 7.24 -12.73
N ALA A 115 4.62 5.96 -12.39
CA ALA A 115 3.50 5.12 -12.73
C ALA A 115 2.23 5.46 -11.93
N THR A 116 1.10 5.44 -12.62
CA THR A 116 -0.23 5.61 -12.02
C THR A 116 -1.01 4.29 -12.14
N LEU A 117 -1.67 3.90 -11.04
CA LEU A 117 -2.64 2.82 -11.04
C LEU A 117 -4.02 3.44 -10.89
N GLY A 118 -4.79 3.44 -11.97
CA GLY A 118 -6.11 4.08 -12.02
C GLY A 118 -7.13 3.21 -12.76
N VAL A 119 -8.40 3.47 -12.46
CA VAL A 119 -9.54 2.88 -13.14
C VAL A 119 -10.32 4.04 -13.76
N HIS A 120 -10.63 3.96 -15.06
CA HIS A 120 -11.35 5.04 -15.77
C HIS A 120 -12.77 5.23 -15.25
N ASP A 121 -13.52 4.13 -15.11
CA ASP A 121 -14.88 4.11 -14.58
C ASP A 121 -15.02 2.96 -13.56
N GLY A 122 -15.72 3.21 -12.45
CA GLY A 122 -16.01 2.19 -11.44
C GLY A 122 -15.08 2.23 -10.24
N GLN A 123 -14.67 1.04 -9.76
CA GLN A 123 -14.00 0.87 -8.46
C GLN A 123 -12.68 0.09 -8.61
N LEU A 124 -11.64 0.55 -7.92
CA LEU A 124 -10.43 -0.22 -7.67
C LEU A 124 -10.56 -0.94 -6.31
N ALA A 125 -10.51 -2.27 -6.32
CA ALA A 125 -10.48 -3.10 -5.10
C ALA A 125 -9.11 -3.79 -4.99
N ILE A 126 -8.50 -3.71 -3.79
CA ILE A 126 -7.27 -4.43 -3.45
C ILE A 126 -7.60 -5.36 -2.28
N GLU A 127 -7.62 -6.66 -2.55
CA GLU A 127 -8.00 -7.69 -1.59
C GLU A 127 -6.81 -8.60 -1.27
N ALA A 128 -6.61 -8.89 0.02
CA ALA A 128 -5.58 -9.81 0.47
C ALA A 128 -6.06 -10.57 1.70
N ALA A 129 -5.87 -11.88 1.73
CA ALA A 129 -6.30 -12.73 2.84
C ALA A 129 -5.48 -12.51 4.13
N GLN A 130 -4.21 -12.12 3.99
CA GLN A 130 -3.28 -11.98 5.12
C GLN A 130 -2.93 -10.53 5.45
N GLY A 131 -2.89 -9.65 4.45
CA GLY A 131 -2.69 -8.23 4.67
C GLY A 131 -2.23 -7.47 3.44
N VAL A 132 -2.38 -6.15 3.53
CA VAL A 132 -1.89 -5.17 2.55
C VAL A 132 -0.87 -4.29 3.25
N ARG A 133 0.28 -4.06 2.62
CA ARG A 133 1.35 -3.18 3.13
C ARG A 133 1.60 -2.06 2.12
N ILE A 134 1.47 -0.82 2.58
CA ILE A 134 1.84 0.38 1.83
C ILE A 134 3.08 0.97 2.52
N ASN A 135 4.21 0.98 1.82
CA ASN A 135 5.46 1.55 2.31
C ASN A 135 5.86 2.69 1.37
N ALA A 136 5.77 3.93 1.86
CA ALA A 136 6.09 5.13 1.10
C ALA A 136 6.63 6.22 2.04
N ALA A 137 7.51 7.06 1.52
CA ALA A 137 7.96 8.27 2.23
C ALA A 137 6.82 9.28 2.42
N GLN A 138 5.86 9.29 1.50
CA GLN A 138 4.66 10.13 1.55
C GLN A 138 3.45 9.31 1.09
N CYS A 139 2.35 9.40 1.84
CA CYS A 139 1.07 8.79 1.50
C CYS A 139 -0.03 9.84 1.69
N ALA A 140 -0.82 10.08 0.66
CA ALA A 140 -1.97 10.97 0.69
C ALA A 140 -3.23 10.17 0.34
N LEU A 141 -4.30 10.36 1.11
CA LEU A 141 -5.62 9.82 0.85
C LEU A 141 -6.54 11.00 0.61
N ASP A 142 -6.87 11.26 -0.65
CA ASP A 142 -7.82 12.29 -1.05
C ASP A 142 -9.15 11.63 -1.40
N CYS A 143 -10.14 11.82 -0.53
CA CYS A 143 -11.46 11.23 -0.67
C CYS A 143 -12.49 12.02 0.14
N GLU A 144 -13.73 12.04 -0.32
CA GLU A 144 -14.84 12.63 0.43
C GLU A 144 -15.17 11.83 1.70
N ARG A 145 -14.97 10.51 1.65
CA ARG A 145 -15.25 9.60 2.77
C ARG A 145 -14.16 8.54 2.90
N LEU A 146 -13.47 8.57 4.04
CA LEU A 146 -12.56 7.52 4.48
C LEU A 146 -13.23 6.66 5.55
N GLU A 147 -13.33 5.35 5.32
CA GLU A 147 -13.85 4.40 6.30
C GLU A 147 -12.80 3.33 6.61
N VAL A 148 -12.41 3.25 7.89
CA VAL A 148 -11.47 2.24 8.38
C VAL A 148 -12.21 1.34 9.37
N ARG A 149 -12.44 0.09 8.97
CA ARG A 149 -12.99 -0.96 9.84
C ARG A 149 -11.86 -1.90 10.24
N ALA A 150 -11.43 -1.83 11.49
CA ALA A 150 -10.37 -2.67 12.01
C ALA A 150 -10.64 -3.03 13.47
N GLY A 151 -10.22 -4.23 13.89
CA GLY A 151 -10.26 -4.62 15.31
C GLY A 151 -9.22 -3.88 16.16
N GLN A 152 -8.11 -3.46 15.56
CA GLN A 152 -7.08 -2.65 16.18
C GLN A 152 -6.48 -1.68 15.16
N VAL A 153 -6.31 -0.41 15.56
CA VAL A 153 -5.60 0.61 14.78
C VAL A 153 -4.47 1.15 15.66
N SER A 154 -3.24 1.15 15.15
CA SER A 154 -2.08 1.74 15.81
C SER A 154 -1.51 2.83 14.92
N VAL A 155 -1.48 4.07 15.43
CA VAL A 155 -0.94 5.22 14.71
C VAL A 155 0.16 5.85 15.55
N VAL A 156 1.34 6.01 14.97
CA VAL A 156 2.47 6.71 15.59
C VAL A 156 2.79 7.92 14.72
N TYR A 157 2.73 9.11 15.30
CA TYR A 157 2.99 10.36 14.61
C TYR A 157 3.79 11.30 15.51
N ARG A 158 4.57 12.20 14.89
CA ARG A 158 5.22 13.30 15.61
C ARG A 158 4.26 14.46 15.87
N ALA A 159 3.41 14.76 14.90
CA ALA A 159 2.38 15.79 14.98
C ALA A 159 1.14 15.33 14.21
N LEU A 160 -0.03 15.59 14.76
CA LEU A 160 -1.33 15.42 14.11
C LEU A 160 -1.99 16.78 14.04
N GLN A 161 -2.34 17.22 12.84
CA GLN A 161 -3.14 18.42 12.61
C GLN A 161 -4.46 17.97 11.98
N SER A 162 -5.55 18.31 12.64
CA SER A 162 -6.90 18.05 12.15
C SER A 162 -7.69 19.35 12.23
N VAL A 163 -8.25 19.78 11.10
CA VAL A 163 -9.20 20.89 11.04
C VAL A 163 -10.53 20.29 10.63
N GLY A 164 -11.56 20.48 11.44
CA GLY A 164 -12.89 19.95 11.17
C GLY A 164 -13.94 20.71 11.97
N GLU A 165 -15.18 20.68 11.49
CA GLU A 165 -16.31 21.35 12.14
C GLU A 165 -16.77 20.60 13.39
N LEU A 166 -16.68 19.26 13.37
CA LEU A 166 -17.16 18.39 14.44
C LEU A 166 -16.30 17.13 14.51
N CYS A 167 -15.80 16.84 15.70
CA CYS A 167 -15.20 15.55 16.03
C CYS A 167 -16.12 14.85 17.04
N GLN A 168 -16.78 13.78 16.61
CA GLN A 168 -17.54 12.90 17.50
C GLN A 168 -16.77 11.59 17.67
N ALA A 169 -16.32 11.33 18.89
CA ALA A 169 -15.66 10.08 19.25
C ALA A 169 -16.47 9.40 20.36
N THR A 170 -16.99 8.20 20.08
CA THR A 170 -17.54 7.32 21.12
C THR A 170 -16.49 6.29 21.46
N LEU A 171 -15.76 6.53 22.55
CA LEU A 171 -14.74 5.62 23.04
C LEU A 171 -15.40 4.65 24.02
N GLY A 172 -15.20 3.35 23.79
CA GLY A 172 -15.67 2.30 24.70
C GLY A 172 -14.77 2.13 25.93
N GLN A 173 -14.58 0.88 26.38
CA GLN A 173 -13.63 0.55 27.44
C GLN A 173 -12.18 0.77 26.96
N LEU A 174 -11.49 1.74 27.55
CA LEU A 174 -10.04 1.89 27.44
C LEU A 174 -9.40 0.88 28.40
N ARG A 175 -8.91 -0.25 27.89
CA ARG A 175 -8.14 -1.22 28.68
C ARG A 175 -6.66 -0.86 28.67
N LEU A 176 -6.07 -1.02 29.83
CA LEU A 176 -4.99 -0.19 30.33
C LEU A 176 -3.95 -1.11 30.97
N VAL A 177 -2.70 -1.07 30.50
CA VAL A 177 -1.60 -1.73 31.21
C VAL A 177 -1.06 -0.69 32.21
N GLY A 178 -1.70 -0.65 33.37
CA GLY A 178 -1.45 0.28 34.49
C GLY A 178 -2.63 1.22 34.75
N GLN A 179 -3.34 1.07 35.87
CA GLN A 179 -4.67 1.61 36.27
C GLN A 179 -5.01 3.12 36.09
N ALA A 180 -4.22 3.94 35.40
CA ALA A 180 -4.51 5.36 35.16
C ALA A 180 -4.53 5.74 33.66
N LEU A 181 -5.53 6.53 33.23
CA LEU A 181 -5.44 7.31 31.99
C LEU A 181 -4.39 8.40 32.20
N THR A 182 -3.12 8.08 31.96
CA THR A 182 -2.06 9.09 31.96
C THR A 182 -1.99 9.70 30.57
N THR A 183 -2.74 10.78 30.37
CA THR A 183 -2.44 11.68 29.27
C THR A 183 -1.38 12.65 29.76
N VAL A 184 -0.13 12.44 29.33
CA VAL A 184 0.97 13.36 29.63
C VAL A 184 0.96 14.41 28.54
N PHE A 185 0.61 15.63 28.92
CA PHE A 185 0.69 16.81 28.06
C PHE A 185 1.73 17.77 28.64
N ASP A 186 2.65 18.26 27.83
CA ASP A 186 3.53 19.37 28.24
C ASP A 186 2.73 20.67 28.42
N HIS A 187 1.67 20.85 27.61
CA HIS A 187 0.75 21.97 27.70
C HIS A 187 -0.63 21.59 27.13
N GLN A 188 -1.69 21.90 27.86
CA GLN A 188 -3.08 21.75 27.42
C GLN A 188 -3.81 23.08 27.62
N SER A 189 -4.35 23.65 26.53
CA SER A 189 -5.18 24.85 26.58
C SER A 189 -6.53 24.56 25.94
N HIS A 190 -7.60 24.90 26.65
CA HIS A 190 -8.97 24.73 26.20
C HIS A 190 -9.64 26.09 26.10
N HIS A 191 -10.23 26.38 24.94
CA HIS A 191 -11.14 27.49 24.77
C HIS A 191 -12.52 26.94 24.39
N ALA A 192 -13.50 27.11 25.26
CA ALA A 192 -14.86 26.60 25.04
C ALA A 192 -15.89 27.64 25.46
N GLN A 193 -16.99 27.74 24.69
CA GLN A 193 -18.16 28.52 25.10
C GLN A 193 -18.85 27.91 26.32
N GLN A 194 -18.85 26.58 26.43
CA GLN A 194 -19.39 25.83 27.56
C GLN A 194 -18.49 24.65 27.90
N TYR A 195 -18.19 24.47 29.19
CA TYR A 195 -17.44 23.34 29.73
C TYR A 195 -18.24 22.69 30.87
N ARG A 196 -18.53 21.39 30.76
CA ARG A 196 -19.18 20.60 31.81
C ARG A 196 -18.37 19.32 32.04
N ARG A 197 -17.87 19.15 33.25
CA ARG A 197 -17.22 17.92 33.72
C ARG A 197 -18.13 17.22 34.73
N SER A 198 -18.27 15.90 34.59
CA SER A 198 -18.96 15.04 35.56
C SER A 198 -18.07 13.82 35.81
N VAL A 199 -17.89 13.48 37.08
CA VAL A 199 -17.03 12.37 37.53
C VAL A 199 -17.86 11.54 38.51
N GLU A 200 -17.98 10.24 38.26
CA GLU A 200 -18.68 9.33 39.18
C GLU A 200 -17.87 9.03 40.44
N GLY A 201 -16.53 8.98 40.31
CA GLY A 201 -15.57 8.74 41.38
C GLY A 201 -14.99 10.01 41.99
N VAL A 202 -13.69 9.98 42.30
CA VAL A 202 -12.97 11.12 42.89
C VAL A 202 -12.37 11.99 41.79
N ASP A 203 -12.63 13.29 41.87
CA ASP A 203 -11.92 14.32 41.11
C ASP A 203 -10.80 14.91 41.97
N VAL A 204 -9.54 14.57 41.67
CA VAL A 204 -8.36 15.14 42.35
C VAL A 204 -7.68 16.13 41.41
N LEU A 205 -7.44 17.34 41.90
CA LEU A 205 -6.64 18.36 41.23
C LEU A 205 -5.40 18.62 42.08
N ASP A 206 -4.24 18.28 41.55
CA ASP A 206 -2.94 18.57 42.15
C ASP A 206 -2.17 19.50 41.22
N ALA A 207 -1.83 20.69 41.70
CA ALA A 207 -1.24 21.76 40.90
C ALA A 207 -0.52 22.77 41.79
N GLU A 208 0.55 23.36 41.25
CA GLU A 208 1.26 24.47 41.89
C GLU A 208 0.34 25.70 42.07
N VAL A 209 -0.51 25.97 41.06
CA VAL A 209 -1.48 27.06 41.09
C VAL A 209 -2.80 26.60 40.46
N VAL A 210 -3.90 26.82 41.18
CA VAL A 210 -5.26 26.69 40.66
C VAL A 210 -5.95 28.06 40.76
N ASP A 211 -6.38 28.59 39.62
CA ASP A 211 -7.09 29.87 39.55
C ASP A 211 -8.48 29.67 38.93
N HIS A 212 -9.52 29.81 39.74
CA HIS A 212 -10.89 29.82 39.27
C HIS A 212 -11.45 31.24 39.28
N ARG A 213 -11.93 31.71 38.12
CA ARG A 213 -12.56 33.03 37.97
C ARG A 213 -13.94 32.88 37.38
N ALA A 214 -14.95 33.39 38.08
CA ALA A 214 -16.31 33.53 37.57
C ALA A 214 -16.69 35.00 37.50
N ARG A 215 -17.40 35.42 36.45
CA ARG A 215 -17.87 36.81 36.29
C ARG A 215 -19.10 37.11 37.15
N GLU A 216 -20.04 36.16 37.21
CA GLU A 216 -21.34 36.33 37.87
C GLU A 216 -21.43 35.52 39.17
N LEU A 217 -21.30 34.19 39.08
CA LEU A 217 -21.47 33.29 40.22
C LEU A 217 -20.49 32.13 40.15
N MET A 218 -19.78 31.90 41.24
CA MET A 218 -19.11 30.64 41.53
C MET A 218 -19.87 29.91 42.62
N ARG A 219 -20.27 28.66 42.37
CA ARG A 219 -20.96 27.81 43.35
C ARG A 219 -20.13 26.56 43.59
N LEU A 220 -19.69 26.39 44.83
CA LEU A 220 -19.09 25.17 45.34
C LEU A 220 -20.10 24.56 46.32
N GLN A 221 -20.51 23.32 46.07
CA GLN A 221 -21.50 22.64 46.90
C GLN A 221 -21.09 21.18 47.06
N GLY A 222 -21.20 20.69 48.28
CA GLY A 222 -21.03 19.28 48.62
C GLY A 222 -21.76 19.00 49.93
N ARG A 223 -21.89 17.71 50.30
CA ARG A 223 -22.39 17.34 51.63
C ARG A 223 -21.47 17.90 52.73
N ASN A 224 -20.16 17.88 52.49
CA ASN A 224 -19.13 18.46 53.33
C ASN A 224 -18.17 19.26 52.44
N LEU A 225 -17.68 20.41 52.91
CA LEU A 225 -16.66 21.21 52.24
C LEU A 225 -15.55 21.54 53.25
N LEU A 226 -14.30 21.23 52.91
CA LEU A 226 -13.11 21.51 53.71
C LEU A 226 -12.19 22.44 52.91
N SER A 227 -11.77 23.54 53.53
CA SER A 227 -10.79 24.47 52.96
C SER A 227 -9.71 24.70 54.00
N GLU A 228 -8.49 24.28 53.69
CA GLU A 228 -7.33 24.39 54.56
C GLU A 228 -6.22 25.16 53.86
N GLY A 229 -5.49 25.99 54.60
CA GLY A 229 -4.35 26.71 54.08
C GLY A 229 -3.32 26.90 55.19
N ASP A 230 -2.08 26.47 54.92
CA ASP A 230 -0.96 26.53 55.88
C ASP A 230 -0.69 27.96 56.37
N ARG A 231 -0.79 28.96 55.47
CA ARG A 231 -0.49 30.37 55.78
C ARG A 231 -1.71 31.26 55.89
N LEU A 232 -2.67 31.12 54.98
CA LEU A 232 -3.81 32.04 54.90
C LEU A 232 -4.97 31.40 54.15
N VAL A 233 -6.14 31.43 54.79
CA VAL A 233 -7.42 31.34 54.11
C VAL A 233 -8.12 32.69 54.26
N LYS A 234 -8.54 33.29 53.15
CA LYS A 234 -9.11 34.63 53.15
C LYS A 234 -10.42 34.68 52.41
N VAL A 235 -11.49 34.95 53.15
CA VAL A 235 -12.83 35.16 52.61
C VAL A 235 -13.15 36.65 52.73
N ARG A 236 -13.55 37.27 51.61
CA ARG A 236 -13.98 38.67 51.56
C ARG A 236 -15.30 38.74 50.83
N GLY A 237 -16.24 39.49 51.37
CA GLY A 237 -17.52 39.76 50.75
C GLY A 237 -18.25 40.86 51.51
N THR A 238 -19.20 41.52 50.87
CA THR A 238 -20.08 42.52 51.50
C THR A 238 -20.90 41.89 52.63
N GLN A 239 -21.28 40.63 52.47
CA GLN A 239 -21.94 39.81 53.48
C GLN A 239 -21.31 38.42 53.48
N ILE A 240 -21.02 37.91 54.67
CA ILE A 240 -20.56 36.53 54.89
C ILE A 240 -21.49 35.94 55.95
N HIS A 241 -22.27 34.94 55.57
CA HIS A 241 -23.11 34.18 56.48
C HIS A 241 -22.39 32.89 56.85
N LEU A 242 -22.06 32.75 58.13
CA LEU A 242 -21.49 31.54 58.73
C LEU A 242 -22.52 31.02 59.72
N GLY A 243 -22.95 29.77 59.56
CA GLY A 243 -23.98 29.12 60.39
C GLY A 243 -23.55 27.74 60.79
#